data_AF-A0A3N5JXK7-F1
#
_entry.id   AF-A0A3N5JXK7-F1
#
_cell.length_a   1.000
_cell.length_b   1.000
_cell.length_c   1.000
_cell.angle_alpha   90.00
_cell.angle_beta   90.00
_cell.angle_gamma   90.00
#
_symmetry.space_group_name_H-M   'P 1'
#
loop_
_entity.id
_entity.type
_entity.pdbx_description
1 polymer ?
#
loop_
_entity_poly.entity_id
_entity_poly.type
_entity_poly.pdbx_seq_one_letter_code
_entity_poly.pdbx_strand_id
1 'polypeptide(L)'
;RLCASPATAAAVMRMLFELDVRDVLPSIRVPTLVVHRRDNPIVTVDQGRYVAEHIEGAKFVVVPGADYGLGVGDIDVLIDEVEEFLTGSRPAHATDRVLATVLFTDIVDSTPRAVELGDARWRELLERHDELAAAEVARFGGTISDFAGDGLLATFDGPARAVRCAFALRDRLRTLGLDMRAGLHTGEVERRRGGIAGIGVHIAARVSGLAGAGEVLVSRTVRDLVTGSGLSFVDRGAHSLKGVPDEWEILEALE
;
A
#
# COMPACT_ATOMS: atom_id res chain seq x y z
N ARG A 1 11.52 -10.72 -14.89
CA ARG A 1 11.51 -10.84 -16.37
C ARG A 1 11.71 -12.32 -16.70
N LEU A 2 10.67 -13.05 -17.09
CA LEU A 2 10.80 -14.44 -17.55
C LEU A 2 11.09 -14.37 -19.06
N CYS A 3 12.33 -14.64 -19.46
CA CYS A 3 12.76 -14.59 -20.85
C CYS A 3 13.38 -15.92 -21.24
N ALA A 4 12.64 -16.72 -22.01
CA ALA A 4 13.10 -17.95 -22.63
C ALA A 4 12.54 -18.03 -24.06
N SER A 5 13.30 -18.59 -25.00
CA SER A 5 12.78 -18.90 -26.34
C SER A 5 11.73 -20.03 -26.25
N PRO A 6 10.78 -20.15 -27.20
CA PRO A 6 9.82 -21.25 -27.21
C PRO A 6 10.47 -22.64 -27.15
N ALA A 7 11.59 -22.83 -27.85
CA ALA A 7 12.35 -24.09 -27.83
C ALA A 7 12.96 -24.37 -26.45
N THR A 8 13.52 -23.34 -25.80
CA THR A 8 14.07 -23.44 -24.43
C THR A 8 12.96 -23.77 -23.43
N ALA A 9 11.81 -23.10 -23.52
CA ALA A 9 10.66 -23.35 -22.64
C ALA A 9 10.15 -24.79 -22.78
N ALA A 10 10.01 -25.29 -24.01
CA ALA A 10 9.58 -26.67 -24.27
C ALA A 10 10.57 -27.71 -23.72
N ALA A 11 11.89 -27.47 -23.86
CA ALA A 11 12.91 -28.35 -23.31
C ALA A 11 12.89 -28.38 -21.77
N VAL A 12 12.77 -27.22 -21.12
CA VAL A 12 12.67 -27.12 -19.66
C VAL A 12 11.39 -27.78 -19.14
N MET A 13 10.24 -27.56 -19.78
CA MET A 13 9.00 -28.25 -19.38
C MET A 13 9.14 -29.76 -19.47
N ARG A 14 9.69 -30.30 -20.57
CA ARG A 14 9.90 -31.74 -20.72
C ARG A 14 10.80 -32.30 -19.61
N MET A 15 11.92 -31.64 -19.35
CA MET A 15 12.83 -32.02 -18.27
C MET A 15 12.13 -32.04 -16.90
N LEU A 16 11.33 -31.02 -16.58
CA LEU A 16 10.62 -30.94 -15.30
C LEU A 16 9.57 -32.04 -15.14
N PHE A 17 8.88 -32.43 -16.22
CA PHE A 17 7.88 -33.50 -16.17
C PHE A 17 8.48 -34.91 -16.20
N GLU A 18 9.70 -35.08 -16.72
CA GLU A 18 10.41 -36.37 -16.73
C GLU A 18 11.22 -36.63 -15.45
N LEU A 19 11.42 -35.61 -14.61
CA LEU A 19 12.17 -35.74 -13.36
C LEU A 19 11.36 -36.53 -12.32
N ASP A 20 11.82 -37.73 -12.00
CA ASP A 20 11.27 -38.56 -10.94
C ASP A 20 12.27 -38.66 -9.77
N VAL A 21 11.84 -38.19 -8.61
CA VAL A 21 12.64 -38.20 -7.38
C VAL A 21 12.10 -39.16 -6.32
N ARG A 22 11.08 -39.97 -6.63
CA ARG A 22 10.39 -40.82 -5.63
C ARG A 22 11.35 -41.74 -4.88
N ASP A 23 12.28 -42.35 -5.59
CA ASP A 23 13.25 -43.30 -5.02
C ASP A 23 14.28 -42.62 -4.10
N VAL A 24 14.48 -41.30 -4.22
CA VAL A 24 15.43 -40.56 -3.38
C VAL A 24 14.79 -39.90 -2.17
N LEU A 25 13.46 -39.76 -2.11
CA LEU A 25 12.78 -39.12 -0.97
C LEU A 25 13.13 -39.76 0.38
N PRO A 26 13.17 -41.12 0.52
CA PRO A 26 13.51 -41.75 1.80
C PRO A 26 14.97 -41.53 2.23
N SER A 27 15.84 -41.04 1.34
CA SER A 27 17.23 -40.76 1.66
C SER A 27 17.43 -39.42 2.39
N ILE A 28 16.41 -38.55 2.41
CA ILE A 28 16.46 -37.25 3.08
C ILE A 28 16.25 -37.46 4.59
N ARG A 29 17.30 -37.17 5.37
CA ARG A 29 17.31 -37.36 6.85
C ARG A 29 17.40 -36.07 7.66
N VAL A 30 17.30 -34.93 7.00
CA VAL A 30 17.30 -33.61 7.65
C VAL A 30 15.87 -33.11 7.82
N PRO A 31 15.59 -32.27 8.83
CA PRO A 31 14.30 -31.60 8.93
C PRO A 31 13.91 -30.99 7.58
N THR A 32 12.70 -31.31 7.11
CA THR A 32 12.24 -30.91 5.78
C THR A 32 10.87 -30.23 5.88
N LEU A 33 10.71 -29.11 5.18
CA LEU A 33 9.43 -28.45 4.96
C LEU A 33 9.02 -28.65 3.51
N VAL A 34 7.79 -29.13 3.30
CA VAL A 34 7.15 -29.24 1.99
C VAL A 34 5.98 -28.27 1.96
N VAL A 35 6.09 -27.20 1.17
CA VAL A 35 5.04 -26.18 1.03
C VAL A 35 4.38 -26.30 -0.35
N HIS A 36 3.04 -26.28 -0.38
CA HIS A 36 2.26 -26.43 -1.62
C HIS A 36 1.20 -25.34 -1.78
N ARG A 37 1.04 -24.83 -3.00
CA ARG A 37 0.01 -23.83 -3.37
C ARG A 37 -1.33 -24.51 -3.65
N ARG A 38 -2.38 -24.12 -2.92
CA ARG A 38 -3.71 -24.76 -2.97
C ARG A 38 -4.27 -24.88 -4.39
N ASP A 39 -4.14 -23.82 -5.18
CA ASP A 39 -4.85 -23.65 -6.46
C ASP A 39 -3.90 -23.83 -7.66
N ASN A 40 -2.77 -24.54 -7.47
CA ASN A 40 -1.80 -24.76 -8.54
C ASN A 40 -2.42 -25.57 -9.70
N PRO A 41 -2.45 -25.04 -10.94
CA PRO A 41 -3.17 -25.66 -12.05
C PRO A 41 -2.42 -26.83 -12.71
N ILE A 42 -1.16 -27.08 -12.32
CA ILE A 42 -0.28 -28.07 -12.95
C ILE A 42 0.06 -29.20 -11.98
N VAL A 43 0.38 -28.88 -10.72
CA VAL A 43 0.80 -29.83 -9.67
C VAL A 43 -0.23 -29.81 -8.56
N THR A 44 -0.92 -30.93 -8.35
CA THR A 44 -1.98 -31.01 -7.34
C THR A 44 -1.42 -31.09 -5.93
N VAL A 45 -2.22 -30.68 -4.94
CA VAL A 45 -1.87 -30.76 -3.51
C VAL A 45 -1.50 -32.19 -3.11
N ASP A 46 -2.13 -33.21 -3.70
CA ASP A 46 -1.84 -34.61 -3.41
C ASP A 46 -0.41 -35.02 -3.81
N GLN A 47 0.15 -34.41 -4.86
CA GLN A 47 1.55 -34.65 -5.24
C GLN A 47 2.52 -34.04 -4.21
N GLY A 48 2.23 -32.84 -3.70
CA GLY A 48 3.00 -32.26 -2.59
C GLY A 48 2.89 -33.08 -1.31
N ARG A 49 1.69 -33.59 -1.01
CA ARG A 49 1.45 -34.47 0.15
C ARG A 49 2.23 -35.78 0.03
N TYR A 50 2.22 -36.39 -1.15
CA TYR A 50 3.00 -37.60 -1.43
C TYR A 50 4.48 -37.38 -1.09
N VAL A 51 5.07 -36.27 -1.52
CA VAL A 51 6.48 -35.95 -1.22
C VAL A 51 6.71 -35.89 0.30
N ALA A 52 5.84 -35.20 1.03
CA ALA A 52 5.98 -35.07 2.48
C ALA A 52 5.81 -36.42 3.22
N GLU A 53 4.89 -37.27 2.78
CA GLU A 53 4.66 -38.60 3.38
C GLU A 53 5.84 -39.56 3.18
N HIS A 54 6.68 -39.31 2.16
CA HIS A 54 7.83 -40.16 1.81
C HIS A 54 9.18 -39.59 2.28
N ILE A 55 9.17 -38.50 3.06
CA ILE A 55 10.35 -37.95 3.74
C ILE A 55 10.12 -38.04 5.24
N GLU A 56 11.02 -38.74 5.95
CA GLU A 56 10.88 -38.94 7.40
C GLU A 56 10.90 -37.61 8.15
N GLY A 57 9.85 -37.33 8.91
CA GLY A 57 9.73 -36.12 9.72
C GLY A 57 9.45 -34.83 8.95
N ALA A 58 9.04 -34.90 7.68
CA ALA A 58 8.71 -33.71 6.92
C ALA A 58 7.42 -33.02 7.44
N LYS A 59 7.44 -31.69 7.51
CA LYS A 59 6.25 -30.85 7.75
C LYS A 59 5.61 -30.52 6.39
N PHE A 60 4.32 -30.84 6.22
CA PHE A 60 3.56 -30.46 5.04
C PHE A 60 2.66 -29.26 5.32
N VAL A 61 2.74 -28.22 4.49
CA VAL A 61 1.91 -27.02 4.61
C VAL A 61 1.27 -26.67 3.26
N VAL A 62 -0.01 -26.31 3.29
CA VAL A 62 -0.73 -25.81 2.11
C VAL A 62 -1.03 -24.33 2.28
N VAL A 63 -0.56 -23.52 1.35
CA VAL A 63 -0.72 -22.06 1.34
C VAL A 63 -1.66 -21.60 0.21
N PRO A 64 -2.37 -20.46 0.34
CA PRO A 64 -3.21 -19.92 -0.73
C PRO A 64 -2.42 -19.60 -2.00
N GLY A 65 -3.08 -19.59 -3.16
CA GLY A 65 -2.50 -19.13 -4.43
C GLY A 65 -2.36 -20.23 -5.48
N ALA A 66 -2.08 -19.82 -6.72
CA ALA A 66 -2.06 -20.68 -7.91
C ALA A 66 -0.69 -20.72 -8.61
N ASP A 67 0.31 -20.03 -8.08
CA ASP A 67 1.60 -19.86 -8.75
C ASP A 67 2.40 -21.17 -8.81
N TYR A 68 3.05 -21.39 -9.95
CA TYR A 68 3.80 -22.62 -10.25
C TYR A 68 5.29 -22.55 -9.83
N GLY A 69 5.82 -21.36 -9.50
CA GLY A 69 7.24 -21.18 -9.16
C GLY A 69 7.46 -20.49 -7.82
N LEU A 70 8.51 -20.89 -7.09
CA LEU A 70 8.91 -20.31 -5.80
C LEU A 70 9.20 -18.80 -5.87
N GLY A 71 9.48 -18.25 -7.05
CA GLY A 71 9.77 -16.82 -7.28
C GLY A 71 8.66 -16.02 -7.98
N VAL A 72 7.45 -16.57 -8.07
CA VAL A 72 6.32 -15.95 -8.79
C VAL A 72 5.12 -15.85 -7.85
N GLY A 73 4.45 -14.69 -7.88
CA GLY A 73 3.26 -14.45 -7.08
C GLY A 73 3.57 -13.99 -5.66
N ASP A 74 2.72 -14.39 -4.71
CA ASP A 74 2.76 -13.94 -3.32
C ASP A 74 3.82 -14.69 -2.50
N ILE A 75 5.09 -14.40 -2.76
CA ILE A 75 6.24 -15.13 -2.18
C ILE A 75 6.32 -15.01 -0.65
N ASP A 76 5.79 -13.94 -0.07
CA ASP A 76 5.89 -13.66 1.37
C ASP A 76 5.25 -14.79 2.19
N VAL A 77 4.10 -15.31 1.74
CA VAL A 77 3.44 -16.46 2.39
C VAL A 77 4.32 -17.73 2.38
N LEU A 78 5.15 -17.92 1.36
CA LEU A 78 6.11 -19.03 1.33
C LEU A 78 7.28 -18.77 2.27
N ILE A 79 7.77 -17.52 2.31
CA ILE A 79 8.87 -17.09 3.16
C ILE A 79 8.50 -17.21 4.64
N ASP A 80 7.28 -16.83 5.02
CA ASP A 80 6.80 -16.95 6.41
C ASP A 80 6.85 -18.40 6.92
N GLU A 81 6.42 -19.36 6.09
CA GLU A 81 6.45 -20.78 6.44
C GLU A 81 7.89 -21.32 6.52
N VAL A 82 8.78 -20.84 5.64
CA VAL A 82 10.21 -21.17 5.68
C VAL A 82 10.87 -20.57 6.93
N GLU A 83 10.55 -19.34 7.29
CA GLU A 83 11.08 -18.66 8.48
C GLU A 83 10.59 -19.33 9.77
N GLU A 84 9.29 -19.65 9.87
CA GLU A 84 8.74 -20.40 11.00
C GLU A 84 9.45 -21.75 11.15
N PHE A 85 9.66 -22.44 10.04
CA PHE A 85 10.31 -23.74 10.04
C PHE A 85 11.79 -23.68 10.47
N LEU A 86 12.52 -22.66 10.04
CA LEU A 86 13.94 -22.50 10.36
C LEU A 86 14.18 -21.93 11.77
N THR A 87 13.32 -21.04 12.24
CA THR A 87 13.53 -20.28 13.48
C THR A 87 12.68 -20.79 14.65
N GLY A 88 11.62 -21.57 14.38
CA GLY A 88 10.66 -22.03 15.38
C GLY A 88 9.68 -20.94 15.86
N SER A 89 9.89 -19.69 15.44
CA SER A 89 8.96 -18.59 15.61
C SER A 89 8.33 -18.29 14.27
N ARG A 90 7.00 -18.39 14.19
CA ARG A 90 6.30 -17.74 13.09
C ARG A 90 6.68 -16.26 13.20
N PRO A 91 7.10 -15.59 12.12
CA PRO A 91 7.15 -14.14 12.18
C PRO A 91 5.76 -13.74 12.66
N ALA A 92 5.68 -13.17 13.88
CA ALA A 92 4.69 -12.12 14.05
C ALA A 92 5.05 -11.23 12.88
N HIS A 93 4.20 -11.09 11.86
CA HIS A 93 4.36 -9.98 10.95
C HIS A 93 4.54 -8.81 11.89
N ALA A 94 5.78 -8.36 12.06
CA ALA A 94 6.10 -7.17 12.81
C ALA A 94 5.24 -6.20 12.05
N THR A 95 4.13 -5.82 12.66
CA THR A 95 3.02 -5.19 11.98
C THR A 95 3.65 -4.23 11.00
N ASP A 96 3.32 -4.30 9.71
CA ASP A 96 3.88 -3.41 8.69
C ASP A 96 3.41 -1.94 8.92
N ARG A 97 2.99 -1.67 10.17
CA ARG A 97 2.92 -0.43 10.91
C ARG A 97 4.24 0.28 10.85
N VAL A 98 4.22 1.29 10.00
CA VAL A 98 5.21 2.34 10.00
C VAL A 98 4.55 3.60 10.55
N LEU A 99 5.35 4.45 11.18
CA LEU A 99 4.94 5.83 11.38
C LEU A 99 5.03 6.55 10.04
N ALA A 100 3.93 7.14 9.58
CA ALA A 100 3.89 7.90 8.34
C ALA A 100 3.03 9.16 8.50
N THR A 101 3.33 10.19 7.70
CA THR A 101 2.41 11.31 7.50
C THR A 101 1.53 11.00 6.31
N VAL A 102 0.23 10.93 6.55
CA VAL A 102 -0.79 10.69 5.54
C VAL A 102 -1.33 12.04 5.08
N LEU A 103 -1.32 12.26 3.77
CA LEU A 103 -1.98 13.37 3.09
C LEU A 103 -3.22 12.82 2.39
N PHE A 104 -4.37 13.39 2.71
CA PHE A 104 -5.60 13.19 1.97
C PHE A 104 -5.98 14.50 1.28
N THR A 105 -6.38 14.43 0.02
CA THR A 105 -6.90 15.59 -0.70
C THR A 105 -8.14 15.24 -1.49
N ASP A 106 -8.94 16.25 -1.81
CA ASP A 106 -10.17 16.09 -2.55
C ASP A 106 -10.48 17.37 -3.34
N ILE A 107 -11.03 17.26 -4.55
CA ILE A 107 -11.41 18.41 -5.37
C ILE A 107 -12.69 19.02 -4.79
N VAL A 108 -12.69 20.34 -4.61
CA VAL A 108 -13.90 21.06 -4.15
C VAL A 108 -14.90 21.18 -5.29
N ASP A 109 -16.18 20.95 -4.97
CA ASP A 109 -17.30 21.04 -5.90
C ASP A 109 -17.13 20.21 -7.18
N SER A 110 -16.45 19.07 -7.08
CA SER A 110 -16.14 18.18 -8.19
C SER A 110 -17.38 17.65 -8.93
N THR A 111 -18.44 17.30 -8.20
CA THR A 111 -19.67 16.76 -8.79
C THR A 111 -20.41 17.82 -9.62
N PRO A 112 -20.71 19.03 -9.11
CA PRO A 112 -21.20 20.14 -9.95
C PRO A 112 -20.32 20.39 -11.18
N ARG A 113 -18.99 20.35 -11.01
CA ARG A 113 -18.03 20.60 -12.08
C ARG A 113 -18.06 19.51 -13.16
N ALA A 114 -18.17 18.25 -12.76
CA ALA A 114 -18.31 17.12 -13.67
C ALA A 114 -19.59 17.22 -14.51
N VAL A 115 -20.71 17.64 -13.90
CA VAL A 115 -21.99 17.86 -14.60
C VAL A 115 -21.89 19.00 -15.61
N GLU A 116 -21.24 20.11 -15.26
CA GLU A 116 -21.05 21.26 -16.14
C GLU A 116 -20.17 20.92 -17.37
N LEU A 117 -19.08 20.18 -17.16
CA LEU A 117 -18.11 19.86 -18.20
C LEU A 117 -18.52 18.67 -19.08
N GLY A 118 -19.29 17.74 -18.52
CA GLY A 118 -19.58 16.43 -19.10
C GLY A 118 -18.42 15.45 -18.96
N ASP A 119 -18.75 14.15 -18.93
CA ASP A 119 -17.84 13.05 -18.56
C ASP A 119 -16.51 13.03 -19.30
N ALA A 120 -16.50 13.33 -20.60
CA ALA A 120 -15.29 13.28 -21.42
C ALA A 120 -14.27 14.34 -21.01
N ARG A 121 -14.72 15.58 -20.81
CA ARG A 121 -13.86 16.70 -20.39
C ARG A 121 -13.48 16.59 -18.93
N TRP A 122 -14.39 16.10 -18.09
CA TRP A 122 -14.09 15.82 -16.69
C TRP A 122 -12.99 14.77 -16.55
N ARG A 123 -13.04 13.70 -17.36
CA ARG A 123 -11.98 12.68 -17.38
C ARG A 123 -10.62 13.25 -17.79
N GLU A 124 -10.56 14.07 -18.85
CA GLU A 124 -9.32 14.72 -19.27
C GLU A 124 -8.77 15.64 -18.16
N LEU A 125 -9.65 16.31 -17.43
CA LEU A 125 -9.26 17.17 -16.31
C LEU A 125 -8.73 16.35 -15.12
N LEU A 126 -9.34 15.20 -14.82
CA LEU A 126 -8.86 14.26 -13.80
C LEU A 126 -7.51 13.66 -14.17
N GLU A 127 -7.29 13.28 -15.44
CA GLU A 127 -5.99 12.78 -15.90
C GLU A 127 -4.88 13.83 -15.65
N ARG A 128 -5.15 15.11 -15.94
CA ARG A 128 -4.21 16.20 -15.65
C ARG A 128 -4.01 16.44 -14.15
N HIS A 129 -5.07 16.29 -13.36
CA HIS A 129 -4.98 16.35 -11.91
C HIS A 129 -4.04 15.25 -11.39
N ASP A 130 -4.23 14.01 -11.83
CA ASP A 130 -3.43 12.85 -11.37
C ASP A 130 -1.96 12.97 -11.78
N GLU A 131 -1.68 13.48 -12.99
CA GLU A 131 -0.32 13.78 -13.45
C GLU A 131 0.37 14.84 -12.57
N LEU A 132 -0.32 15.94 -12.24
CA LEU A 132 0.22 16.98 -11.36
C LEU A 132 0.41 16.48 -9.94
N ALA A 133 -0.57 15.74 -9.40
CA ALA A 133 -0.48 15.10 -8.10
C ALA A 133 0.73 14.15 -8.02
N ALA A 134 0.91 13.29 -9.03
CA ALA A 134 2.06 12.38 -9.09
C ALA A 134 3.40 13.14 -9.14
N ALA A 135 3.48 14.22 -9.92
CA ALA A 135 4.68 15.04 -10.02
C ALA A 135 5.04 15.72 -8.69
N GLU A 136 4.07 16.37 -8.02
CA GLU A 136 4.34 17.04 -6.74
C GLU A 136 4.62 16.03 -5.61
N VAL A 137 3.84 14.95 -5.51
CA VAL A 137 4.09 13.91 -4.50
C VAL A 137 5.50 13.34 -4.66
N ALA A 138 5.91 13.00 -5.89
CA ALA A 138 7.27 12.51 -6.16
C ALA A 138 8.34 13.56 -5.84
N ARG A 139 8.12 14.84 -6.21
CA ARG A 139 9.05 15.95 -5.93
C ARG A 139 9.32 16.12 -4.44
N PHE A 140 8.30 15.95 -3.59
CA PHE A 140 8.42 16.03 -2.14
C PHE A 140 8.76 14.67 -1.49
N GLY A 141 9.11 13.64 -2.28
CA GLY A 141 9.54 12.34 -1.78
C GLY A 141 8.43 11.53 -1.11
N GLY A 142 7.18 11.77 -1.48
CA GLY A 142 6.04 10.99 -1.04
C GLY A 142 5.76 9.78 -1.93
N THR A 143 4.85 8.92 -1.49
CA THR A 143 4.36 7.78 -2.24
C THR A 143 2.84 7.82 -2.31
N ILE A 144 2.30 7.78 -3.51
CA ILE A 144 0.86 7.69 -3.73
C ILE A 144 0.40 6.28 -3.36
N SER A 145 -0.60 6.19 -2.50
CA SER A 145 -1.24 4.94 -2.12
C SER A 145 -2.48 4.67 -2.98
N ASP A 146 -3.28 5.69 -3.28
CA ASP A 146 -4.51 5.54 -4.05
C ASP A 146 -4.97 6.87 -4.68
N PHE A 147 -5.71 6.78 -5.79
CA PHE A 147 -6.50 7.85 -6.39
C PHE A 147 -7.97 7.43 -6.33
N ALA A 148 -8.73 8.02 -5.40
CA ALA A 148 -10.12 7.65 -5.15
C ALA A 148 -11.05 8.65 -5.86
N GLY A 149 -11.22 8.48 -7.17
CA GLY A 149 -12.04 9.38 -7.98
C GLY A 149 -11.33 10.72 -8.22
N ASP A 150 -11.75 11.75 -7.50
CA ASP A 150 -11.21 13.11 -7.50
C ASP A 150 -10.32 13.41 -6.28
N GLY A 151 -10.13 12.42 -5.41
CA GLY A 151 -9.26 12.50 -4.25
C GLY A 151 -7.92 11.78 -4.40
N LEU A 152 -6.96 12.20 -3.59
CA LEU A 152 -5.62 11.61 -3.51
C LEU A 152 -5.34 11.12 -2.08
N LEU A 153 -4.76 9.94 -1.97
CA LEU A 153 -4.15 9.43 -0.74
C LEU A 153 -2.64 9.22 -0.96
N ALA A 154 -1.83 9.97 -0.23
CA ALA A 154 -0.37 9.87 -0.28
C ALA A 154 0.26 9.75 1.10
N THR A 155 1.47 9.20 1.17
CA THR A 155 2.25 9.08 2.39
C THR A 155 3.62 9.71 2.25
N PHE A 156 4.13 10.21 3.38
CA PHE A 156 5.45 10.82 3.50
C PHE A 156 6.12 10.34 4.79
N ASP A 157 7.44 10.21 4.73
CA ASP A 157 8.30 9.92 5.90
C ASP A 157 8.51 11.14 6.81
N GLY A 158 8.06 12.33 6.39
CA GLY A 158 8.18 13.57 7.16
C GLY A 158 6.96 14.48 7.04
N PRO A 159 6.47 15.08 8.13
CA PRO A 159 5.28 15.91 8.10
C PRO A 159 5.47 17.25 7.39
N ALA A 160 6.64 17.90 7.54
CA ALA A 160 6.89 19.20 6.93
C ALA A 160 6.87 19.17 5.40
N ARG A 161 7.41 18.10 4.79
CA ARG A 161 7.37 17.91 3.33
C ARG A 161 5.96 17.59 2.82
N ALA A 162 5.16 16.87 3.61
CA ALA A 162 3.77 16.57 3.26
C ALA A 162 2.92 17.85 3.21
N VAL A 163 3.08 18.74 4.21
CA VAL A 163 2.40 20.05 4.23
C VAL A 163 2.83 20.91 3.04
N ARG A 164 4.13 20.97 2.74
CA ARG A 164 4.65 21.71 1.58
C ARG A 164 4.16 21.12 0.24
N CYS A 165 4.05 19.79 0.15
CA CYS A 165 3.46 19.12 -1.00
C CYS A 165 1.99 19.51 -1.19
N ALA A 166 1.21 19.60 -0.11
CA ALA A 166 -0.19 20.01 -0.17
C ALA A 166 -0.34 21.43 -0.72
N PHE A 167 0.48 22.39 -0.26
CA PHE A 167 0.49 23.75 -0.81
C PHE A 167 0.90 23.80 -2.28
N ALA A 168 1.98 23.12 -2.64
CA ALA A 168 2.44 23.09 -4.03
C ALA A 168 1.38 22.48 -4.96
N LEU A 169 0.73 21.39 -4.55
CA LEU A 169 -0.34 20.75 -5.30
C LEU A 169 -1.54 21.69 -5.46
N ARG A 170 -1.99 22.34 -4.37
CA ARG A 170 -3.08 23.33 -4.39
C ARG A 170 -2.81 24.41 -5.43
N ASP A 171 -1.62 24.99 -5.39
CA ASP A 171 -1.27 26.10 -6.28
C ASP A 171 -1.20 25.64 -7.74
N ARG A 172 -0.71 24.41 -8.00
CA ARG A 172 -0.71 23.82 -9.35
C ARG A 172 -2.13 23.53 -9.84
N LEU A 173 -3.00 22.96 -9.02
CA LEU A 173 -4.39 22.67 -9.40
C LEU A 173 -5.20 23.94 -9.68
N ARG A 174 -4.92 25.04 -8.96
CA ARG A 174 -5.53 26.34 -9.24
C ARG A 174 -5.24 26.85 -10.65
N THR A 175 -4.08 26.51 -11.24
CA THR A 175 -3.78 26.84 -12.65
C THR A 175 -4.69 26.10 -13.65
N LEU A 176 -5.31 25.00 -13.23
CA LEU A 176 -6.32 24.26 -14.00
C LEU A 176 -7.76 24.73 -13.69
N GLY A 177 -7.92 25.75 -12.84
CA GLY A 177 -9.25 26.20 -12.39
C GLY A 177 -9.93 25.21 -11.44
N LEU A 178 -9.14 24.39 -10.74
CA LEU A 178 -9.58 23.50 -9.67
C LEU A 178 -9.13 24.07 -8.33
N ASP A 179 -10.00 23.99 -7.31
CA ASP A 179 -9.58 24.16 -5.92
C ASP A 179 -9.67 22.81 -5.21
N MET A 180 -8.87 22.65 -4.17
CA MET A 180 -8.80 21.41 -3.40
C MET A 180 -8.92 21.71 -1.92
N ARG A 181 -9.31 20.71 -1.17
CA ARG A 181 -9.17 20.68 0.29
C ARG A 181 -8.16 19.60 0.66
N ALA A 182 -7.39 19.84 1.72
CA ALA A 182 -6.38 18.88 2.18
C ALA A 182 -6.45 18.64 3.69
N GLY A 183 -6.18 17.41 4.08
CA GLY A 183 -6.07 16.97 5.46
C GLY A 183 -4.82 16.14 5.70
N LEU A 184 -4.10 16.45 6.77
CA LEU A 184 -2.89 15.72 7.14
C LEU A 184 -2.92 15.19 8.58
N HIS A 185 -2.39 14.00 8.75
CA HIS A 185 -2.15 13.40 10.05
C HIS A 185 -0.89 12.55 10.03
N THR A 186 -0.13 12.57 11.14
CA THR A 186 1.00 11.66 11.36
C THR A 186 0.63 10.65 12.42
N GLY A 187 0.72 9.37 12.09
CA GLY A 187 0.38 8.27 12.98
C GLY A 187 0.84 6.92 12.44
N GLU A 188 0.66 5.87 13.22
CA GLU A 188 0.96 4.51 12.77
C GLU A 188 -0.05 4.06 11.70
N VAL A 189 0.46 3.54 10.58
CA VAL A 189 -0.34 2.99 9.48
C VAL A 189 0.18 1.63 9.06
N GLU A 190 -0.71 0.68 8.87
CA GLU A 190 -0.39 -0.64 8.34
C GLU A 190 -0.15 -0.54 6.83
N ARG A 191 1.06 -0.85 6.38
CA ARG A 191 1.33 -1.09 4.96
C ARG A 191 0.66 -2.40 4.53
N ARG A 192 0.05 -2.35 3.35
CA ARG A 192 -0.56 -3.52 2.72
C ARG A 192 -0.15 -3.55 1.25
N ARG A 193 -0.26 -4.71 0.62
CA ARG A 193 -0.06 -4.82 -0.82
C ARG A 193 -1.07 -3.93 -1.55
N GLY A 194 -0.59 -2.85 -2.15
CA GLY A 194 -1.41 -1.89 -2.89
C GLY A 194 -1.94 -0.70 -2.08
N GLY A 195 -1.43 -0.42 -0.87
CA GLY A 195 -1.78 0.81 -0.16
C GLY A 195 -1.46 0.80 1.34
N ILE A 196 -2.19 1.63 2.08
CA ILE A 196 -2.10 1.78 3.53
C ILE A 196 -3.46 1.61 4.19
N ALA A 197 -3.48 1.15 5.43
CA ALA A 197 -4.69 1.04 6.24
C ALA A 197 -4.42 1.44 7.70
N GLY A 198 -5.49 1.58 8.48
CA GLY A 198 -5.41 1.85 9.91
C GLY A 198 -6.01 3.19 10.29
N ILE A 199 -6.07 3.42 11.61
CA ILE A 199 -6.76 4.59 12.17
C ILE A 199 -6.14 5.91 11.71
N GLY A 200 -4.81 5.95 11.49
CA GLY A 200 -4.13 7.15 11.00
C GLY A 200 -4.62 7.60 9.62
N VAL A 201 -4.99 6.67 8.74
CA VAL A 201 -5.59 6.96 7.42
C VAL A 201 -6.97 7.58 7.57
N HIS A 202 -7.79 6.99 8.45
CA HIS A 202 -9.13 7.52 8.72
C HIS A 202 -9.08 8.91 9.35
N ILE A 203 -8.17 9.16 10.28
CA ILE A 203 -7.98 10.50 10.88
C ILE A 203 -7.64 11.52 9.79
N ALA A 204 -6.64 11.26 8.93
CA ALA A 204 -6.28 12.18 7.84
C ALA A 204 -7.46 12.50 6.92
N ALA A 205 -8.25 11.48 6.53
CA ALA A 205 -9.45 11.67 5.72
C ALA A 205 -10.51 12.51 6.42
N ARG A 206 -10.69 12.35 7.74
CA ARG A 206 -11.63 13.17 8.53
C ARG A 206 -11.15 14.61 8.70
N VAL A 207 -9.84 14.82 8.91
CA VAL A 207 -9.24 16.16 8.91
C VAL A 207 -9.47 16.84 7.56
N SER A 208 -9.27 16.14 6.44
CA SER A 208 -9.54 16.69 5.11
C SER A 208 -11.01 17.03 4.91
N GLY A 209 -11.93 16.24 5.48
CA GLY A 209 -13.36 16.49 5.40
C GLY A 209 -13.83 17.74 6.17
N LEU A 210 -13.01 18.26 7.09
CA LEU A 210 -13.26 19.53 7.78
C LEU A 210 -12.74 20.74 7.01
N ALA A 211 -11.86 20.52 6.03
CA ALA A 211 -11.20 21.57 5.28
C ALA A 211 -12.13 22.17 4.22
N GLY A 212 -12.15 23.50 4.15
CA GLY A 212 -12.77 24.29 3.09
C GLY A 212 -11.90 24.39 1.84
N ALA A 213 -12.35 25.19 0.87
CA ALA A 213 -11.65 25.39 -0.38
C ALA A 213 -10.31 26.10 -0.19
N GLY A 214 -9.23 25.44 -0.66
CA GLY A 214 -7.86 25.94 -0.53
C GLY A 214 -7.24 25.75 0.84
N GLU A 215 -7.99 25.24 1.83
CA GLU A 215 -7.50 25.02 3.19
C GLU A 215 -6.66 23.74 3.27
N VAL A 216 -5.59 23.82 4.04
CA VAL A 216 -4.72 22.69 4.40
C VAL A 216 -4.83 22.49 5.90
N LEU A 217 -5.67 21.56 6.33
CA LEU A 217 -5.86 21.26 7.74
C LEU A 217 -4.95 20.12 8.20
N VAL A 218 -4.48 20.20 9.43
CA VAL A 218 -3.60 19.20 10.05
C VAL A 218 -4.05 18.86 11.46
N SER A 219 -3.81 17.63 11.89
CA SER A 219 -3.89 17.27 13.32
C SER A 219 -2.78 17.94 14.14
N ARG A 220 -3.00 18.17 15.43
CA ARG A 220 -1.97 18.62 16.38
C ARG A 220 -0.65 17.85 16.27
N THR A 221 -0.68 16.54 16.08
CA THR A 221 0.52 15.70 15.95
C THR A 221 1.45 16.18 14.84
N VAL A 222 0.91 16.62 13.71
CA VAL A 222 1.69 17.17 12.59
C VAL A 222 2.38 18.46 13.05
N ARG A 223 1.65 19.38 13.69
CA ARG A 223 2.18 20.66 14.20
C ARG A 223 3.27 20.46 15.25
N ASP A 224 3.13 19.48 16.13
CA ASP A 224 4.16 19.14 17.14
C ASP A 224 5.46 18.68 16.47
N LEU A 225 5.35 17.82 15.45
CA LEU A 225 6.50 17.20 14.77
C LEU A 225 7.22 18.12 13.77
N VAL A 226 6.65 19.27 13.41
CA VAL A 226 7.25 20.22 12.46
C VAL A 226 7.82 21.48 13.13
N THR A 227 8.03 21.45 14.44
CA THR A 227 8.65 22.58 15.17
C THR A 227 10.01 22.93 14.55
N GLY A 228 10.22 24.21 14.20
CA GLY A 228 11.44 24.68 13.54
C GLY A 228 11.47 24.54 12.01
N SER A 229 10.41 24.03 11.39
CA SER A 229 10.31 23.88 9.93
C SER A 229 10.02 25.18 9.16
N GLY A 230 9.69 26.27 9.88
CA GLY A 230 9.23 27.55 9.32
C GLY A 230 7.76 27.58 8.89
N LEU A 231 7.00 26.49 9.08
CA LEU A 231 5.55 26.46 8.84
C LEU A 231 4.80 27.16 9.98
N SER A 232 3.75 27.90 9.63
CA SER A 232 2.86 28.58 10.59
C SER A 232 1.52 27.86 10.68
N PHE A 233 0.84 27.98 11.81
CA PHE A 233 -0.43 27.30 12.05
C PHE A 233 -1.40 28.20 12.82
N VAL A 234 -2.68 28.11 12.49
CA VAL A 234 -3.78 28.74 13.23
C VAL A 234 -4.67 27.66 13.81
N ASP A 235 -5.02 27.80 15.09
CA ASP A 235 -5.92 26.88 15.77
C ASP A 235 -7.34 26.97 15.20
N ARG A 236 -7.92 25.80 14.86
CA ARG A 236 -9.30 25.64 14.41
C ARG A 236 -10.17 24.93 15.45
N GLY A 237 -9.64 24.73 16.65
CA GLY A 237 -10.33 24.17 17.80
C GLY A 237 -10.32 22.64 17.85
N ALA A 238 -11.01 22.11 18.86
CA ALA A 238 -11.21 20.69 19.07
C ALA A 238 -12.44 20.18 18.29
N HIS A 239 -12.29 19.04 17.63
CA HIS A 239 -13.32 18.41 16.81
C HIS A 239 -13.50 16.94 17.18
N SER A 240 -14.75 16.49 17.29
CA SER A 240 -15.06 15.06 17.36
C SER A 240 -15.07 14.47 15.95
N LEU A 241 -14.11 13.59 15.64
CA LEU A 241 -14.02 12.95 14.32
C LEU A 241 -14.87 11.68 14.29
N LYS A 242 -15.79 11.57 13.32
CA LYS A 242 -16.72 10.41 13.22
C LYS A 242 -15.95 9.09 13.18
N GLY A 243 -16.17 8.26 14.20
CA GLY A 243 -15.59 6.91 14.32
C GLY A 243 -14.18 6.86 14.90
N VAL A 244 -13.66 7.99 15.39
CA VAL A 244 -12.38 8.08 16.10
C VAL A 244 -12.67 8.49 17.55
N PRO A 245 -12.11 7.81 18.56
CA PRO A 245 -12.22 8.24 19.95
C PRO A 245 -11.59 9.63 20.18
N ASP A 246 -11.98 10.25 21.30
CA ASP A 246 -11.45 11.52 21.80
C ASP A 246 -11.74 12.76 20.93
N GLU A 247 -11.47 13.93 21.50
CA GLU A 247 -11.49 15.19 20.75
C GLU A 247 -10.11 15.45 20.12
N TRP A 248 -10.14 15.91 18.87
CA TRP A 248 -8.95 16.14 18.08
C TRP A 248 -8.79 17.62 17.80
N GLU A 249 -7.66 18.17 18.22
CA GLU A 249 -7.31 19.54 17.89
C GLU A 249 -6.81 19.64 16.45
N ILE A 250 -7.49 20.49 15.68
CA ILE A 250 -7.25 20.71 14.27
C ILE A 250 -6.67 22.10 14.08
N LEU A 251 -5.66 22.20 13.23
CA LEU A 251 -5.02 23.46 12.89
C LEU A 251 -5.04 23.65 11.39
N GLU A 252 -5.14 24.89 10.94
CA GLU A 252 -4.91 25.29 9.57
C GLU A 252 -3.42 25.62 9.39
N ALA A 253 -2.76 24.97 8.45
CA ALA A 253 -1.42 25.35 8.04
C ALA A 253 -1.47 26.63 7.21
N LEU A 254 -0.56 27.56 7.48
CA LEU A 254 -0.37 28.78 6.72
C LEU A 254 1.01 28.77 6.05
N GLU A 255 1.05 29.36 4.86
CA GLU A 255 2.26 29.64 4.08
C GLU A 255 2.61 31.12 4.13
#